data_AF-A0A0W8JB19-F1
#
_entry.id   AF-A0A0W8JB19-F1
#
_cell.length_a   1.000
_cell.length_b   1.000
_cell.length_c   1.000
_cell.angle_alpha   90.00
_cell.angle_beta   90.00
_cell.angle_gamma   90.00
#
_symmetry.space_group_name_H-M   'P 1'
#
loop_
_entity.id
_entity.type
_entity.pdbx_description
1 polymer ?
#
loop_
_entity_poly.entity_id
_entity_poly.type
_entity_poly.pdbx_seq_one_letter_code
_entity_poly.pdbx_strand_id
1 'polypeptide(L)'
;MFSKLNYLNVGDAGTFRKTGKHYSTPEDVDALIEHLKTQDKLVIHFHGGLNKEAVGMQIAEKLSNSYKGAHPLTIVWETGLLETVQDRITDVYKTKLFKKLVFWVVKKASKYLPEDFQIGARGSKELTDAEILDELSKERPFENLTQTLPQGSRGADFSLTEMELDNLIDEVEAELETEIDMTDPQISGMLTGYNAQKITGPQTSRGQARGISVKLIKDLAKLTVQVIRRFTNGTHHGLYPTIVEEILQQYYLADVGEWVWGGMKLSAQEMWQENTNLTGVEQHAGTYLLEKLITLQQQHHIKIDIVGHSAGAIAICHLFKAMKQRQQSLDIRNLIFLAPAARYDLFIQHILPQPNFYQSFKMYTMSDQYECNDILVPYVYTRSLLYFISGVLEGKDDMPIIGMARYISQPEQYKENAFAKVRAFMSEDNRLILSNSSELNPGAVAPLITTSETHGDFDDDEATISSINKLLQED
;
A
#
# COMPACT_ATOMS: atom_id res chain seq x y z
N MET A 1 22.26 18.15 -15.69
CA MET A 1 20.89 18.68 -15.71
C MET A 1 20.05 17.60 -16.34
N PHE A 2 19.19 16.97 -15.55
CA PHE A 2 18.31 15.90 -16.00
C PHE A 2 17.48 16.34 -17.20
N SER A 3 17.55 15.59 -18.31
CA SER A 3 16.98 16.01 -19.59
C SER A 3 15.46 15.89 -19.59
N LYS A 4 14.77 16.82 -20.28
CA LYS A 4 13.33 16.75 -20.56
C LYS A 4 12.93 15.51 -21.37
N LEU A 5 13.90 14.85 -22.00
CA LEU A 5 13.69 13.58 -22.70
C LEU A 5 13.57 12.39 -21.75
N ASN A 6 13.92 12.53 -20.47
CA ASN A 6 13.97 11.41 -19.53
C ASN A 6 12.85 11.41 -18.49
N TYR A 7 11.95 12.39 -18.51
CA TYR A 7 10.79 12.36 -17.62
C TYR A 7 9.55 13.02 -18.22
N LEU A 8 8.40 12.52 -17.76
CA LEU A 8 7.10 13.15 -17.94
C LEU A 8 6.51 13.44 -16.55
N ASN A 9 6.45 14.71 -16.19
CA ASN A 9 5.74 15.14 -15.00
C ASN A 9 4.26 15.33 -15.33
N VAL A 10 3.42 14.50 -14.74
CA VAL A 10 1.96 14.63 -14.80
C VAL A 10 1.51 15.62 -13.74
N GLY A 11 0.77 16.61 -14.20
CA GLY A 11 0.26 17.72 -13.43
C GLY A 11 -1.12 17.49 -12.85
N ASP A 12 -1.78 18.60 -12.55
CA ASP A 12 -3.10 18.64 -11.90
C ASP A 12 -4.14 17.88 -12.74
N ALA A 13 -4.97 17.08 -12.06
CA ALA A 13 -5.99 16.23 -12.67
C ALA A 13 -5.47 15.34 -13.83
N GLY A 14 -4.22 14.88 -13.75
CA GLY A 14 -3.61 14.06 -14.79
C GLY A 14 -3.19 14.81 -16.06
N THR A 15 -3.21 16.14 -16.06
CA THR A 15 -2.92 16.98 -17.25
C THR A 15 -1.47 17.44 -17.31
N PHE A 16 -1.12 18.33 -18.24
CA PHE A 16 0.16 19.05 -18.24
C PHE A 16 0.12 20.33 -17.37
N ARG A 17 -0.98 20.62 -16.66
CA ARG A 17 -1.08 21.79 -15.76
C ARG A 17 -0.05 21.70 -14.64
N LYS A 18 0.74 22.76 -14.48
CA LYS A 18 1.82 22.82 -13.50
C LYS A 18 1.33 22.73 -12.05
N THR A 19 1.88 21.77 -11.30
CA THR A 19 1.64 21.58 -9.85
C THR A 19 2.87 21.85 -8.98
N GLY A 20 4.07 21.79 -9.56
CA GLY A 20 5.34 21.89 -8.84
C GLY A 20 6.39 22.76 -9.54
N LYS A 21 7.65 22.61 -9.13
CA LYS A 21 8.78 23.29 -9.77
C LYS A 21 9.12 22.67 -11.12
N HIS A 22 9.05 21.36 -11.19
CA HIS A 22 9.19 20.56 -12.40
C HIS A 22 7.82 20.38 -13.03
N TYR A 23 7.79 20.42 -14.36
CA TYR A 23 6.58 20.24 -15.17
C TYR A 23 7.00 19.80 -16.56
N SER A 24 6.08 19.21 -17.30
CA SER A 24 6.27 18.86 -18.72
C SER A 24 5.21 19.57 -19.56
N THR A 25 5.47 19.76 -20.84
CA THR A 25 4.49 20.28 -21.81
C THR A 25 4.28 19.25 -22.93
N PRO A 26 3.22 19.40 -23.76
CA PRO A 26 3.07 18.59 -24.97
C PRO A 26 4.31 18.62 -25.89
N GLU A 27 4.97 19.77 -26.00
CA GLU A 27 6.18 19.93 -26.82
C GLU A 27 7.37 19.14 -26.27
N ASP A 28 7.47 18.96 -24.95
CA ASP A 28 8.48 18.08 -24.34
C ASP A 28 8.25 16.62 -24.79
N VAL A 29 6.99 16.18 -24.87
CA VAL A 29 6.62 14.84 -25.38
C VAL A 29 6.90 14.74 -26.87
N ASP A 30 6.59 15.77 -27.66
CA ASP A 30 6.92 15.78 -29.09
C ASP A 30 8.44 15.67 -29.33
N ALA A 31 9.24 16.40 -28.56
CA ALA A 31 10.70 16.32 -28.62
C ALA A 31 11.23 14.93 -28.24
N LEU A 32 10.63 14.29 -27.23
CA LEU A 32 10.91 12.90 -26.88
C LEU A 32 10.61 11.96 -28.05
N ILE A 33 9.44 12.08 -28.67
CA ILE A 33 9.02 11.19 -29.75
C ILE A 33 9.93 11.34 -30.98
N GLU A 34 10.34 12.56 -31.33
CA GLU A 34 11.34 12.77 -32.39
C GLU A 34 12.69 12.13 -32.05
N HIS A 35 13.14 12.24 -30.79
CA HIS A 35 14.36 11.58 -30.34
C HIS A 35 14.27 10.05 -30.48
N LEU A 36 13.13 9.46 -30.07
CA LEU A 36 12.90 8.02 -30.07
C LEU A 36 12.88 7.39 -31.47
N LYS A 37 12.68 8.17 -32.55
CA LYS A 37 12.82 7.66 -33.94
C LYS A 37 14.24 7.18 -34.26
N THR A 38 15.22 7.55 -33.45
CA THR A 38 16.63 7.12 -33.58
C THR A 38 17.03 6.06 -32.57
N GLN A 39 16.08 5.56 -31.77
CA GLN A 39 16.31 4.61 -30.69
C GLN A 39 15.61 3.29 -30.99
N ASP A 40 16.18 2.17 -30.55
CA ASP A 40 15.60 0.84 -30.78
C ASP A 40 14.74 0.36 -29.59
N LYS A 41 15.02 0.86 -28.37
CA LYS A 41 14.38 0.42 -27.13
C LYS A 41 14.03 1.61 -26.24
N LEU A 42 12.86 1.58 -25.61
CA LEU A 42 12.37 2.53 -24.61
C LEU A 42 11.98 1.77 -23.34
N VAL A 43 12.41 2.24 -22.19
CA VAL A 43 11.91 1.78 -20.89
C VAL A 43 11.14 2.91 -20.21
N ILE A 44 9.88 2.67 -19.89
CA ILE A 44 9.00 3.62 -19.20
C ILE A 44 8.85 3.17 -17.75
N HIS A 45 9.37 3.96 -16.82
CA HIS A 45 9.25 3.71 -15.39
C HIS A 45 8.15 4.60 -14.79
N PHE A 46 7.09 3.99 -14.28
CA PHE A 46 6.05 4.66 -13.51
C PHE A 46 6.44 4.67 -12.04
N HIS A 47 6.95 5.80 -11.55
CA HIS A 47 7.35 5.98 -10.16
C HIS A 47 6.19 6.64 -9.42
N GLY A 48 5.44 5.84 -8.67
CA GLY A 48 4.24 6.28 -7.97
C GLY A 48 4.58 7.08 -6.71
N GLY A 49 5.00 8.33 -6.86
CA GLY A 49 4.90 9.40 -5.86
C GLY A 49 5.28 9.13 -4.40
N LEU A 50 6.10 8.12 -4.11
CA LEU A 50 6.43 7.75 -2.73
C LEU A 50 7.13 8.91 -2.04
N ASN A 51 8.06 9.56 -2.74
CA ASN A 51 8.91 10.61 -2.20
C ASN A 51 8.53 11.99 -2.73
N LYS A 52 8.87 13.06 -2.01
CA LYS A 52 8.65 14.48 -2.42
C LYS A 52 9.24 14.79 -3.80
N GLU A 53 8.67 15.79 -4.50
CA GLU A 53 9.06 16.21 -5.88
C GLU A 53 10.57 16.22 -6.14
N ALA A 54 11.36 16.85 -5.28
CA ALA A 54 12.82 16.91 -5.44
C ALA A 54 13.49 15.53 -5.39
N VAL A 55 13.03 14.65 -4.50
CA VAL A 55 13.55 13.29 -4.35
C VAL A 55 13.05 12.41 -5.51
N GLY A 56 11.77 12.52 -5.90
CA GLY A 56 11.24 11.83 -7.07
C GLY A 56 12.03 12.15 -8.36
N MET A 57 12.45 13.41 -8.54
CA MET A 57 13.31 13.80 -9.67
C MET A 57 14.73 13.25 -9.56
N GLN A 58 15.29 13.12 -8.35
CA GLN A 58 16.59 12.47 -8.14
C GLN A 58 16.52 10.96 -8.45
N ILE A 59 15.42 10.30 -8.07
CA ILE A 59 15.16 8.90 -8.41
C ILE A 59 15.02 8.75 -9.92
N ALA A 60 14.26 9.63 -10.58
CA ALA A 60 14.14 9.64 -12.04
C ALA A 60 15.52 9.80 -12.72
N GLU A 61 16.37 10.70 -12.23
CA GLU A 61 17.73 10.89 -12.74
C GLU A 61 18.61 9.65 -12.48
N LYS A 62 18.54 9.07 -11.28
CA LYS A 62 19.26 7.84 -10.92
C LYS A 62 18.86 6.69 -11.83
N LEU A 63 17.56 6.39 -11.92
CA LEU A 63 17.01 5.31 -12.75
C LEU A 63 17.36 5.49 -14.23
N SER A 64 17.32 6.72 -14.72
CA SER A 64 17.74 7.03 -16.08
C SER A 64 19.20 6.71 -16.35
N ASN A 65 20.07 6.81 -15.34
CA ASN A 65 21.47 6.40 -15.47
C ASN A 65 21.67 4.89 -15.22
N SER A 66 20.72 4.23 -14.56
CA SER A 66 20.78 2.82 -14.21
C SER A 66 20.31 1.88 -15.33
N TYR A 67 19.35 2.30 -16.15
CA TYR A 67 18.85 1.48 -17.26
C TYR A 67 19.80 1.46 -18.45
N LYS A 68 20.14 0.27 -18.92
CA LYS A 68 21.15 0.02 -19.95
C LYS A 68 20.50 -0.52 -21.23
N GLY A 69 20.90 0.05 -22.37
CA GLY A 69 20.48 -0.44 -23.69
C GLY A 69 19.06 -0.03 -24.12
N ALA A 70 18.40 0.84 -23.35
CA ALA A 70 17.11 1.44 -23.69
C ALA A 70 17.10 2.91 -23.26
N HIS A 71 16.40 3.75 -24.02
CA HIS A 71 16.16 5.13 -23.61
C HIS A 71 15.22 5.13 -22.39
N PRO A 72 15.57 5.77 -21.27
CA PRO A 72 14.74 5.79 -20.08
C PRO A 72 13.78 6.98 -20.07
N LEU A 73 12.53 6.71 -19.71
CA LEU A 73 11.50 7.70 -19.44
C LEU A 73 10.85 7.42 -18.08
N THR A 74 10.97 8.33 -17.12
CA THR A 74 10.26 8.23 -15.84
C THR A 74 8.97 9.06 -15.86
N ILE A 75 7.84 8.42 -15.57
CA ILE A 75 6.56 9.10 -15.35
C ILE A 75 6.44 9.39 -13.86
N VAL A 76 6.26 10.67 -13.53
CA VAL A 76 6.13 11.17 -12.15
C VAL A 76 4.79 11.86 -12.01
N TRP A 77 3.96 11.44 -11.06
CA TRP A 77 2.67 12.07 -10.75
C TRP A 77 2.40 11.95 -9.26
N GLU A 78 2.01 13.06 -8.63
CA GLU A 78 1.89 13.18 -7.17
C GLU A 78 3.18 12.78 -6.44
N THR A 79 3.52 13.42 -5.32
CA THR A 79 4.79 13.10 -4.62
C THR A 79 4.65 13.20 -3.12
N GLY A 80 5.37 12.34 -2.40
CA GLY A 80 5.49 12.37 -0.95
C GLY A 80 4.48 11.53 -0.19
N LEU A 81 3.87 10.48 -0.77
CA LEU A 81 2.94 9.62 -0.04
C LEU A 81 3.60 9.00 1.19
N LEU A 82 4.79 8.39 1.02
CA LEU A 82 5.46 7.66 2.07
C LEU A 82 5.81 8.59 3.24
N GLU A 83 6.49 9.71 2.98
CA GLU A 83 6.86 10.64 4.05
C GLU A 83 5.62 11.29 4.65
N THR A 84 4.59 11.62 3.85
CA THR A 84 3.36 12.19 4.41
C THR A 84 2.67 11.21 5.33
N VAL A 85 2.51 9.94 4.92
CA VAL A 85 1.92 8.91 5.77
C VAL A 85 2.74 8.71 7.05
N GLN A 86 4.07 8.61 6.94
CA GLN A 86 4.97 8.46 8.09
C GLN A 86 4.88 9.66 9.05
N ASP A 87 4.92 10.89 8.53
CA ASP A 87 4.80 12.12 9.32
C ASP A 87 3.46 12.17 10.05
N ARG A 88 2.36 11.86 9.35
CA ARG A 88 1.00 11.88 9.93
C ARG A 88 0.81 10.81 10.99
N ILE A 89 1.23 9.58 10.76
CA ILE A 89 1.19 8.50 11.77
C ILE A 89 2.03 8.89 12.99
N THR A 90 3.22 9.45 12.76
CA THR A 90 4.12 9.92 13.83
C THR A 90 3.47 11.03 14.67
N ASP A 91 2.77 11.97 14.03
CA ASP A 91 2.04 13.03 14.73
C ASP A 91 0.85 12.49 15.53
N VAL A 92 0.11 11.52 14.99
CA VAL A 92 -0.96 10.82 15.72
C VAL A 92 -0.41 10.11 16.95
N TYR A 93 0.73 9.42 16.81
CA TYR A 93 1.38 8.72 17.93
C TYR A 93 1.81 9.65 19.07
N LYS A 94 2.19 10.90 18.77
CA LYS A 94 2.53 11.89 19.81
C LYS A 94 1.33 12.28 20.67
N THR A 95 0.10 12.04 20.23
CA THR A 95 -1.09 12.43 20.97
C THR A 95 -1.32 11.52 22.18
N LYS A 96 -1.69 12.12 23.33
CA LYS A 96 -2.03 11.35 24.54
C LYS A 96 -3.26 10.47 24.33
N LEU A 97 -4.23 10.94 23.54
CA LEU A 97 -5.45 10.22 23.22
C LEU A 97 -5.15 8.91 22.49
N PHE A 98 -4.37 8.95 21.40
CA PHE A 98 -4.01 7.74 20.66
C PHE A 98 -3.34 6.69 21.55
N LYS A 99 -2.33 7.09 22.35
CA LYS A 99 -1.65 6.17 23.28
C LYS A 99 -2.61 5.54 24.30
N LYS A 100 -3.60 6.29 24.78
CA LYS A 100 -4.61 5.77 25.71
C LYS A 100 -5.60 4.83 25.03
N LEU A 101 -6.05 5.13 23.82
CA LEU A 101 -6.89 4.22 23.02
C LEU A 101 -6.17 2.89 22.81
N VAL A 102 -4.92 2.93 22.34
CA VAL A 102 -4.07 1.74 22.15
C VAL A 102 -3.98 0.94 23.45
N PHE A 103 -3.67 1.59 24.57
CA PHE A 103 -3.55 0.94 25.87
C PHE A 103 -4.83 0.17 26.27
N TRP A 104 -6.01 0.82 26.19
CA TRP A 104 -7.27 0.19 26.57
C TRP A 104 -7.67 -0.96 25.64
N VAL A 105 -7.48 -0.77 24.33
CA VAL A 105 -7.81 -1.81 23.34
C VAL A 105 -6.87 -3.00 23.49
N VAL A 106 -5.56 -2.79 23.67
CA VAL A 106 -4.62 -3.89 23.96
C VAL A 106 -5.06 -4.66 25.19
N LYS A 107 -5.35 -3.95 26.29
CA LYS A 107 -5.73 -4.57 27.55
C LYS A 107 -6.95 -5.49 27.35
N LYS A 108 -8.03 -4.97 26.77
CA LYS A 108 -9.24 -5.76 26.56
C LYS A 108 -9.07 -6.83 25.50
N ALA A 109 -8.47 -6.54 24.34
CA ALA A 109 -8.27 -7.54 23.30
C ALA A 109 -7.44 -8.73 23.81
N SER A 110 -6.39 -8.47 24.62
CA SER A 110 -5.53 -9.53 25.16
C SER A 110 -6.26 -10.57 26.02
N LYS A 111 -7.37 -10.18 26.66
CA LYS A 111 -8.19 -11.07 27.49
C LYS A 111 -8.99 -12.08 26.66
N TYR A 112 -9.48 -11.65 25.50
CA TYR A 112 -10.42 -12.41 24.68
C TYR A 112 -9.78 -13.13 23.50
N LEU A 113 -8.54 -12.77 23.14
CA LEU A 113 -7.76 -13.46 22.12
C LEU A 113 -7.22 -14.82 22.63
N PRO A 114 -6.92 -15.77 21.71
CA PRO A 114 -6.40 -17.10 22.05
C PRO A 114 -5.19 -17.08 22.99
N GLU A 115 -4.97 -18.19 23.71
CA GLU A 115 -3.82 -18.36 24.61
C GLU A 115 -2.46 -18.10 23.95
N ASP A 116 -2.36 -18.34 22.64
CA ASP A 116 -1.15 -18.09 21.86
C ASP A 116 -0.76 -16.59 21.79
N PHE A 117 -1.67 -15.67 22.16
CA PHE A 117 -1.44 -14.22 22.24
C PHE A 117 -1.27 -13.70 23.68
N GLN A 118 -1.08 -14.57 24.66
CA GLN A 118 -0.99 -14.19 26.07
C GLN A 118 0.47 -14.13 26.56
N ILE A 119 0.85 -13.06 27.26
CA ILE A 119 2.14 -12.98 27.97
C ILE A 119 1.97 -13.69 29.32
N GLY A 120 2.63 -14.82 29.53
CA GLY A 120 2.70 -15.49 30.83
C GLY A 120 2.32 -16.97 30.82
N ALA A 121 2.74 -17.69 31.85
CA ALA A 121 2.53 -19.12 31.97
C ALA A 121 1.07 -19.47 32.35
N ARG A 122 0.32 -20.04 31.40
CA ARG A 122 -0.96 -20.75 31.53
C ARG A 122 -2.18 -19.94 32.00
N GLY A 123 -3.15 -19.82 31.10
CA GLY A 123 -4.55 -19.44 31.38
C GLY A 123 -4.88 -18.01 30.96
N SER A 124 -6.13 -17.84 30.51
CA SER A 124 -6.76 -16.58 30.09
C SER A 124 -6.59 -15.45 31.11
N LYS A 125 -5.50 -14.69 30.97
CA LYS A 125 -5.22 -13.53 31.83
C LYS A 125 -5.02 -12.28 30.99
N GLU A 126 -5.89 -11.30 31.24
CA GLU A 126 -5.73 -9.92 30.79
C GLU A 126 -4.32 -9.41 31.14
N LEU A 127 -3.66 -8.74 30.18
CA LEU A 127 -2.34 -8.15 30.42
C LEU A 127 -2.40 -7.07 31.51
N THR A 128 -1.38 -7.04 32.35
CA THR A 128 -1.26 -6.00 33.38
C THR A 128 -0.81 -4.67 32.78
N ASP A 129 -1.17 -3.57 33.44
CA ASP A 129 -0.76 -2.22 33.02
C ASP A 129 0.77 -2.09 32.84
N ALA A 130 1.55 -2.74 33.72
CA ALA A 130 3.01 -2.72 33.65
C ALA A 130 3.54 -3.47 32.41
N GLU A 131 2.97 -4.63 32.08
CA GLU A 131 3.35 -5.41 30.89
C GLU A 131 3.01 -4.64 29.61
N ILE A 132 1.81 -4.02 29.55
CA ILE A 132 1.39 -3.22 28.39
C ILE A 132 2.33 -2.02 28.20
N LEU A 133 2.66 -1.30 29.28
CA LEU A 133 3.55 -0.14 29.20
C LEU A 133 4.99 -0.53 28.83
N ASP A 134 5.49 -1.67 29.31
CA ASP A 134 6.79 -2.21 28.90
C ASP A 134 6.81 -2.54 27.40
N GLU A 135 5.81 -3.28 26.91
CA GLU A 135 5.68 -3.64 25.49
C GLU A 135 5.56 -2.40 24.58
N LEU A 136 4.73 -1.42 24.95
CA LEU A 136 4.56 -0.17 24.20
C LEU A 136 5.81 0.73 24.18
N SER A 137 6.82 0.43 25.00
CA SER A 137 8.12 1.12 24.99
C SER A 137 9.11 0.53 23.96
N LYS A 138 8.83 -0.66 23.44
CA LYS A 138 9.67 -1.37 22.47
C LYS A 138 9.45 -0.84 21.06
N GLU A 139 10.47 -0.95 20.22
CA GLU A 139 10.37 -0.56 18.80
C GLU A 139 9.32 -1.38 18.04
N ARG A 140 9.15 -2.65 18.43
CA ARG A 140 8.12 -3.58 17.92
C ARG A 140 7.25 -4.09 19.07
N PRO A 141 6.23 -3.33 19.52
CA PRO A 141 5.36 -3.76 20.62
C PRO A 141 4.65 -5.07 20.30
N PHE A 142 4.62 -6.00 21.26
CA PHE A 142 3.90 -7.27 21.19
C PHE A 142 4.33 -8.20 20.04
N GLU A 143 5.53 -8.02 19.47
CA GLU A 143 6.03 -8.84 18.36
C GLU A 143 6.14 -10.32 18.76
N ASN A 144 6.63 -10.60 19.97
CA ASN A 144 6.77 -11.97 20.49
C ASN A 144 5.44 -12.70 20.72
N LEU A 145 4.33 -11.97 20.88
CA LEU A 145 2.98 -12.54 20.97
C LEU A 145 2.37 -12.88 19.62
N THR A 146 2.98 -12.38 18.54
CA THR A 146 2.49 -12.60 17.17
C THR A 146 3.26 -13.75 16.51
N GLN A 147 4.50 -14.01 16.92
CA GLN A 147 5.36 -15.08 16.39
C GLN A 147 4.95 -16.51 16.80
N THR A 148 4.08 -16.64 17.79
CA THR A 148 3.52 -17.92 18.28
C THR A 148 2.39 -18.47 17.42
N LEU A 149 1.98 -17.76 16.36
CA LEU A 149 1.15 -18.31 15.30
C LEU A 149 2.06 -18.89 14.20
N PRO A 150 2.20 -20.22 14.07
CA PRO A 150 2.76 -20.77 12.85
C PRO A 150 2.04 -20.21 11.63
N GLN A 151 2.80 -19.80 10.61
CA GLN A 151 2.25 -19.49 9.30
C GLN A 151 1.42 -20.69 8.84
N GLY A 152 0.09 -20.54 8.87
CA GLY A 152 -0.87 -21.59 8.52
C GLY A 152 -1.38 -22.50 9.64
N SER A 153 -1.13 -22.23 10.93
CA SER A 153 -1.75 -23.03 12.00
C SER A 153 -2.95 -22.33 12.66
N ARG A 154 -4.09 -23.02 12.56
CA ARG A 154 -5.15 -23.06 13.58
C ARG A 154 -5.80 -21.73 14.01
N GLY A 155 -6.29 -20.95 13.05
CA GLY A 155 -7.56 -20.24 13.24
C GLY A 155 -8.78 -21.19 13.37
N ALA A 156 -8.58 -22.51 13.32
CA ALA A 156 -9.64 -23.51 13.31
C ALA A 156 -10.33 -23.72 14.67
N ASP A 157 -9.70 -23.39 15.80
CA ASP A 157 -10.29 -23.57 17.14
C ASP A 157 -10.75 -22.26 17.81
N PHE A 158 -10.29 -21.10 17.32
CA PHE A 158 -10.79 -19.79 17.78
C PHE A 158 -11.62 -19.14 16.68
N SER A 159 -12.90 -19.50 16.63
CA SER A 159 -13.87 -18.90 15.74
C SER A 159 -15.10 -18.51 16.55
N LEU A 160 -15.33 -17.21 16.68
CA LEU A 160 -16.55 -16.66 17.26
C LEU A 160 -17.55 -16.37 16.13
N THR A 161 -18.82 -16.70 16.36
CA THR A 161 -19.91 -16.30 15.47
C THR A 161 -20.16 -14.81 15.57
N GLU A 162 -20.77 -14.20 14.56
CA GLU A 162 -21.14 -12.76 14.62
C GLU A 162 -22.07 -12.45 15.82
N MET A 163 -22.92 -13.41 16.22
CA MET A 163 -23.76 -13.25 17.41
C MET A 163 -22.93 -13.24 18.70
N GLU A 164 -21.91 -14.07 18.81
CA GLU A 164 -20.99 -14.07 19.96
C GLU A 164 -20.15 -12.80 19.99
N LEU A 165 -19.69 -12.32 18.84
CA LEU A 165 -18.99 -11.03 18.72
C LEU A 165 -19.89 -9.86 19.13
N ASP A 166 -21.16 -9.84 18.69
CA ASP A 166 -22.11 -8.79 19.07
C ASP A 166 -22.39 -8.78 20.57
N ASN A 167 -22.59 -9.96 21.18
CA ASN A 167 -22.77 -10.08 22.64
C ASN A 167 -21.53 -9.65 23.41
N LEU A 168 -20.34 -9.91 22.86
CA LEU A 168 -19.07 -9.52 23.47
C LEU A 168 -18.91 -8.00 23.54
N ILE A 169 -19.56 -7.23 22.65
CA ILE A 169 -19.53 -5.76 22.73
C ILE A 169 -20.10 -5.30 24.07
N ASP A 170 -21.25 -5.82 24.49
CA ASP A 170 -21.91 -5.42 25.73
C ASP A 170 -21.08 -5.82 26.96
N GLU A 171 -20.41 -6.98 26.91
CA GLU A 171 -19.49 -7.44 27.98
C GLU A 171 -18.28 -6.50 28.11
N VAL A 172 -17.61 -6.19 26.99
CA VAL A 172 -16.45 -5.29 26.98
C VAL A 172 -16.87 -3.86 27.38
N GLU A 173 -18.05 -3.40 26.97
CA GLU A 173 -18.61 -2.10 27.35
C GLU A 173 -18.72 -2.00 28.89
N ALA A 174 -19.34 -2.99 29.55
CA ALA A 174 -19.50 -3.02 31.01
C ALA A 174 -18.16 -3.04 31.78
N GLU A 175 -17.15 -3.75 31.25
CA GLU A 175 -15.82 -3.79 31.85
C GLU A 175 -15.10 -2.45 31.76
N LEU A 176 -15.16 -1.82 30.59
CA LEU A 176 -14.57 -0.51 30.36
C LEU A 176 -15.26 0.59 31.19
N GLU A 177 -16.57 0.50 31.41
CA GLU A 177 -17.31 1.42 32.31
C GLU A 177 -16.80 1.37 33.74
N THR A 178 -16.38 0.20 34.21
CA THR A 178 -15.85 0.02 35.57
C THR A 178 -14.40 0.51 35.68
N GLU A 179 -13.63 0.38 34.61
CA GLU A 179 -12.19 0.66 34.62
C GLU A 179 -11.85 2.12 34.28
N ILE A 180 -12.58 2.74 33.35
CA ILE A 180 -12.29 4.09 32.87
C ILE A 180 -13.06 5.11 33.72
N ASP A 181 -12.36 5.75 34.66
CA ASP A 181 -12.91 6.91 35.37
C ASP A 181 -12.96 8.13 34.45
N MET A 182 -14.09 8.33 33.80
CA MET A 182 -14.33 9.46 32.91
C MET A 182 -14.42 10.81 33.65
N THR A 183 -14.38 10.82 34.98
CA THR A 183 -14.25 12.04 35.78
C THR A 183 -12.79 12.46 35.97
N ASP A 184 -11.83 11.61 35.59
CA ASP A 184 -10.40 11.95 35.57
C ASP A 184 -10.17 13.16 34.64
N PRO A 185 -9.69 14.30 35.18
CA PRO A 185 -9.40 15.50 34.38
C PRO A 185 -8.40 15.25 33.24
N GLN A 186 -7.51 14.25 33.37
CA GLN A 186 -6.60 13.88 32.29
C GLN A 186 -7.33 13.27 31.12
N ILE A 187 -8.32 12.39 31.35
CA ILE A 187 -9.11 11.75 30.30
C ILE A 187 -10.07 12.76 29.68
N SER A 188 -10.79 13.51 30.51
CA SER A 188 -11.72 14.55 30.04
C SER A 188 -11.01 15.62 29.21
N GLY A 189 -9.81 16.05 29.61
CA GLY A 189 -9.01 17.04 28.87
C GLY A 189 -8.45 16.53 27.53
N MET A 190 -8.31 15.22 27.33
CA MET A 190 -7.94 14.66 26.02
C MET A 190 -9.11 14.69 25.03
N LEU A 191 -10.34 14.77 25.52
CA LEU A 191 -11.57 14.72 24.73
C LEU A 191 -12.10 16.09 24.29
N THR A 192 -11.29 17.15 24.38
CA THR A 192 -11.68 18.51 23.95
C THR A 192 -11.10 18.93 22.60
N GLY A 193 -10.30 18.10 21.94
CA GLY A 193 -9.63 18.38 20.65
C GLY A 193 -10.43 17.97 19.40
N TYR A 194 -9.87 18.18 18.20
CA TYR A 194 -10.50 17.91 16.90
C TYR A 194 -10.98 16.45 16.72
N ASN A 195 -10.11 15.45 16.97
CA ASN A 195 -10.51 14.04 16.90
C ASN A 195 -11.40 13.60 18.06
N ALA A 196 -11.43 14.39 19.13
CA ALA A 196 -12.42 14.21 20.15
C ALA A 196 -13.82 14.65 19.70
N GLN A 197 -13.98 15.52 18.69
CA GLN A 197 -15.32 15.82 18.13
C GLN A 197 -15.96 14.59 17.46
N LYS A 198 -15.16 13.71 16.84
CA LYS A 198 -15.63 12.41 16.35
C LYS A 198 -16.12 11.51 17.48
N ILE A 199 -15.50 11.61 18.67
CA ILE A 199 -15.91 10.91 19.89
C ILE A 199 -17.14 11.61 20.53
N THR A 200 -17.19 12.94 20.57
CA THR A 200 -18.17 13.72 21.35
C THR A 200 -19.48 14.04 20.61
N GLY A 201 -19.52 13.92 19.27
CA GLY A 201 -20.69 14.31 18.46
C GLY A 201 -20.92 15.84 18.37
N PRO A 202 -21.93 16.32 17.61
CA PRO A 202 -22.24 17.75 17.48
C PRO A 202 -22.66 18.39 18.82
N GLN A 203 -22.23 19.63 19.02
CA GLN A 203 -22.31 20.36 20.29
C GLN A 203 -23.75 20.80 20.63
N THR A 204 -24.36 20.22 21.67
CA THR A 204 -25.54 20.78 22.34
C THR A 204 -25.40 20.71 23.86
N SER A 205 -25.72 21.82 24.53
CA SER A 205 -25.34 22.17 25.90
C SER A 205 -26.01 21.39 27.04
N ARG A 206 -25.25 21.23 28.15
CA ARG A 206 -25.65 20.90 29.54
C ARG A 206 -26.35 19.53 29.77
N GLY A 207 -25.66 18.48 29.32
CA GLY A 207 -25.79 17.09 29.78
C GLY A 207 -24.60 16.21 29.36
N GLN A 208 -23.53 16.84 28.82
CA GLN A 208 -22.59 16.26 27.88
C GLN A 208 -21.49 15.36 28.48
N ALA A 209 -21.00 15.62 29.69
CA ALA A 209 -19.88 14.84 30.23
C ALA A 209 -20.23 13.34 30.39
N ARG A 210 -21.47 13.03 30.81
CA ARG A 210 -21.99 11.65 30.87
C ARG A 210 -22.34 11.05 29.50
N GLY A 211 -22.68 11.85 28.49
CA GLY A 211 -22.98 11.36 27.14
C GLY A 211 -21.72 11.06 26.31
N ILE A 212 -20.67 11.88 26.48
CA ILE A 212 -19.36 11.71 25.85
C ILE A 212 -18.63 10.49 26.42
N SER A 213 -18.75 10.24 27.74
CA SER A 213 -18.19 9.05 28.39
C SER A 213 -18.77 7.75 27.86
N VAL A 214 -20.10 7.66 27.78
CA VAL A 214 -20.79 6.44 27.33
C VAL A 214 -20.43 6.13 25.87
N LYS A 215 -20.34 7.16 25.01
CA LYS A 215 -19.97 6.95 23.61
C LYS A 215 -18.53 6.46 23.44
N LEU A 216 -17.55 7.04 24.13
CA LEU A 216 -16.16 6.57 24.05
C LEU A 216 -16.03 5.11 24.48
N ILE A 217 -16.68 4.74 25.59
CA ILE A 217 -16.62 3.38 26.14
C ILE A 217 -17.24 2.40 25.15
N LYS A 218 -18.42 2.71 24.61
CA LYS A 218 -19.07 1.92 23.57
C LYS A 218 -18.22 1.80 22.30
N ASP A 219 -17.59 2.89 21.88
CA ASP A 219 -16.72 2.90 20.71
C ASP A 219 -15.44 2.06 20.93
N LEU A 220 -14.85 2.10 22.13
CA LEU A 220 -13.72 1.25 22.52
C LEU A 220 -14.11 -0.24 22.58
N ALA A 221 -15.31 -0.55 23.08
CA ALA A 221 -15.82 -1.91 23.10
C ALA A 221 -15.98 -2.47 21.68
N LYS A 222 -16.62 -1.71 20.78
CA LYS A 222 -16.73 -2.05 19.37
C LYS A 222 -15.38 -2.23 18.69
N LEU A 223 -14.44 -1.32 18.94
CA LEU A 223 -13.10 -1.39 18.38
C LEU A 223 -12.36 -2.65 18.86
N THR A 224 -12.45 -2.96 20.16
CA THR A 224 -11.88 -4.19 20.73
C THR A 224 -12.47 -5.43 20.06
N VAL A 225 -13.80 -5.50 19.91
CA VAL A 225 -14.47 -6.62 19.24
C VAL A 225 -14.11 -6.69 17.76
N GLN A 226 -13.94 -5.55 17.09
CA GLN A 226 -13.50 -5.51 15.69
C GLN A 226 -12.08 -6.09 15.52
N VAL A 227 -11.16 -5.81 16.45
CA VAL A 227 -9.83 -6.47 16.47
C VAL A 227 -10.00 -7.98 16.60
N ILE A 228 -10.82 -8.45 17.55
CA ILE A 228 -11.08 -9.88 17.77
C ILE A 228 -11.72 -10.52 16.53
N ARG A 229 -12.67 -9.84 15.89
CA ARG A 229 -13.30 -10.25 14.62
C ARG A 229 -12.26 -10.47 13.53
N ARG A 230 -11.27 -9.58 13.39
CA ARG A 230 -10.17 -9.76 12.42
C ARG A 230 -9.29 -10.96 12.72
N PHE A 231 -9.09 -11.30 13.99
CA PHE A 231 -8.43 -12.56 14.36
C PHE A 231 -9.26 -13.79 14.00
N THR A 232 -10.55 -13.78 14.33
CA THR A 232 -11.50 -14.84 13.96
C THR A 232 -11.58 -15.06 12.45
N ASN A 233 -11.56 -13.97 11.67
CA ASN A 233 -11.69 -14.02 10.22
C ASN A 233 -10.35 -14.24 9.49
N GLY A 234 -9.22 -14.26 10.20
CA GLY A 234 -7.89 -14.36 9.59
C GLY A 234 -7.50 -13.13 8.76
N THR A 235 -8.06 -11.96 9.04
CA THR A 235 -7.74 -10.68 8.36
C THR A 235 -6.87 -9.76 9.22
N HIS A 236 -6.31 -10.27 10.32
CA HIS A 236 -5.40 -9.52 11.18
C HIS A 236 -3.98 -9.39 10.58
N HIS A 237 -3.27 -8.33 10.97
CA HIS A 237 -1.88 -8.07 10.56
C HIS A 237 -0.87 -8.26 11.70
N GLY A 238 -1.31 -8.96 12.75
CA GLY A 238 -0.63 -9.08 14.05
C GLY A 238 -1.31 -8.21 15.10
N LEU A 239 -1.09 -8.49 16.39
CA LEU A 239 -1.88 -7.86 17.45
C LEU A 239 -1.77 -6.34 17.44
N TYR A 240 -0.54 -5.84 17.54
CA TYR A 240 -0.30 -4.41 17.61
C TYR A 240 -0.66 -3.66 16.32
N PRO A 241 -0.23 -4.10 15.12
CA PRO A 241 -0.63 -3.46 13.86
C PRO A 241 -2.15 -3.42 13.68
N THR A 242 -2.86 -4.52 13.96
CA THR A 242 -4.33 -4.57 13.81
C THR A 242 -5.02 -3.56 14.73
N ILE A 243 -4.61 -3.48 16.00
CA ILE A 243 -5.15 -2.48 16.94
C ILE A 243 -4.91 -1.06 16.43
N VAL A 244 -3.70 -0.78 15.95
CA VAL A 244 -3.36 0.53 15.38
C VAL A 244 -4.22 0.83 14.16
N GLU A 245 -4.41 -0.12 13.25
CA GLU A 245 -5.28 0.02 12.08
C GLU A 245 -6.71 0.40 12.46
N GLU A 246 -7.33 -0.33 13.39
CA GLU A 246 -8.70 -0.05 13.81
C GLU A 246 -8.85 1.35 14.43
N ILE A 247 -7.88 1.75 15.26
CA ILE A 247 -7.87 3.09 15.86
C ILE A 247 -7.69 4.16 14.77
N LEU A 248 -6.77 3.95 13.84
CA LEU A 248 -6.52 4.89 12.75
C LEU A 248 -7.73 5.00 11.83
N GLN A 249 -8.33 3.90 11.39
CA GLN A 249 -9.52 3.89 10.55
C GLN A 249 -10.69 4.64 11.22
N GLN A 250 -10.94 4.38 12.51
CA GLN A 250 -12.08 4.96 13.20
C GLN A 250 -11.90 6.46 13.50
N TYR A 251 -10.71 6.89 13.90
CA TYR A 251 -10.52 8.25 14.42
C TYR A 251 -9.65 9.14 13.53
N TYR A 252 -8.70 8.57 12.79
CA TYR A 252 -7.61 9.31 12.15
C TYR A 252 -7.49 9.06 10.63
N LEU A 253 -8.42 8.35 9.97
CA LEU A 253 -8.28 7.97 8.55
C LEU A 253 -8.00 9.14 7.61
N ALA A 254 -8.80 10.20 7.76
CA ALA A 254 -8.62 11.47 7.05
C ALA A 254 -7.29 12.17 7.38
N ASP A 255 -6.76 11.97 8.59
CA ASP A 255 -5.51 12.58 9.04
C ASP A 255 -4.28 11.81 8.55
N VAL A 256 -4.36 10.47 8.42
CA VAL A 256 -3.20 9.62 8.14
C VAL A 256 -2.93 9.36 6.66
N GLY A 257 -3.90 9.53 5.77
CA GLY A 257 -3.59 9.36 4.35
C GLY A 257 -4.74 9.21 3.37
N GLU A 258 -6.02 9.23 3.79
CA GLU A 258 -7.16 9.04 2.89
C GLU A 258 -7.12 9.99 1.67
N TRP A 259 -6.91 11.29 1.92
CA TRP A 259 -6.84 12.30 0.87
C TRP A 259 -5.63 12.14 -0.03
N VAL A 260 -4.47 11.81 0.54
CA VAL A 260 -3.21 11.68 -0.21
C VAL A 260 -3.24 10.43 -1.08
N TRP A 261 -3.67 9.30 -0.52
CA TRP A 261 -3.83 8.04 -1.24
C TRP A 261 -4.94 8.11 -2.29
N GLY A 262 -6.09 8.70 -1.93
CA GLY A 262 -7.19 8.94 -2.86
C GLY A 262 -6.79 9.82 -4.02
N GLY A 263 -6.07 10.93 -3.75
CA GLY A 263 -5.52 11.82 -4.76
C GLY A 263 -4.52 11.12 -5.68
N MET A 264 -3.58 10.34 -5.12
CA MET A 264 -2.63 9.55 -5.91
C MET A 264 -3.32 8.58 -6.87
N LYS A 265 -4.34 7.85 -6.40
CA LYS A 265 -5.13 6.94 -7.25
C LYS A 265 -5.93 7.70 -8.30
N LEU A 266 -6.51 8.84 -7.94
CA LEU A 266 -7.24 9.69 -8.87
C LEU A 266 -6.32 10.18 -9.98
N SER A 267 -5.17 10.79 -9.65
CA SER A 267 -4.18 11.24 -10.63
C SER A 267 -3.69 10.08 -11.53
N ALA A 268 -3.44 8.91 -10.96
CA ALA A 268 -3.07 7.68 -11.69
C ALA A 268 -4.14 7.25 -12.72
N GLN A 269 -5.42 7.52 -12.44
CA GLN A 269 -6.54 7.26 -13.35
C GLN A 269 -6.72 8.38 -14.37
N GLU A 270 -6.71 9.64 -13.92
CA GLU A 270 -7.09 10.80 -14.71
C GLU A 270 -6.11 11.11 -15.83
N MET A 271 -4.83 10.77 -15.68
CA MET A 271 -3.83 10.96 -16.74
C MET A 271 -4.14 10.20 -18.04
N TRP A 272 -5.08 9.25 -17.99
CA TRP A 272 -5.52 8.44 -19.12
C TRP A 272 -6.91 8.81 -19.64
N GLN A 273 -7.48 9.96 -19.25
CA GLN A 273 -8.73 10.46 -19.82
C GLN A 273 -8.53 10.95 -21.27
N GLU A 274 -9.62 11.05 -22.04
CA GLU A 274 -9.55 11.44 -23.46
C GLU A 274 -9.13 12.89 -23.64
N ASN A 275 -8.36 13.15 -24.69
CA ASN A 275 -7.93 14.50 -25.08
C ASN A 275 -8.86 15.18 -26.08
N THR A 276 -10.06 14.63 -26.30
CA THR A 276 -11.07 15.20 -27.21
C THR A 276 -11.40 16.63 -26.81
N ASN A 277 -11.19 17.58 -27.72
CA ASN A 277 -11.38 19.03 -27.51
C ASN A 277 -10.46 19.70 -26.46
N LEU A 278 -9.41 19.00 -26.00
CA LEU A 278 -8.40 19.57 -25.11
C LEU A 278 -7.16 19.98 -25.92
N THR A 279 -6.48 21.05 -25.52
CA THR A 279 -5.27 21.55 -26.18
C THR A 279 -4.26 22.06 -25.17
N GLY A 280 -2.98 22.00 -25.54
CA GLY A 280 -1.89 22.55 -24.72
C GLY A 280 -1.85 21.89 -23.33
N VAL A 281 -1.75 22.72 -22.29
CA VAL A 281 -1.56 22.24 -20.92
C VAL A 281 -2.78 21.50 -20.33
N GLU A 282 -3.93 21.65 -20.95
CA GLU A 282 -5.19 21.02 -20.51
C GLU A 282 -5.28 19.56 -20.90
N GLN A 283 -4.41 19.08 -21.79
CA GLN A 283 -4.41 17.70 -22.24
C GLN A 283 -3.91 16.77 -21.12
N HIS A 284 -4.55 15.61 -21.00
CA HIS A 284 -4.11 14.50 -20.16
C HIS A 284 -2.79 13.93 -20.68
N ALA A 285 -1.76 14.02 -19.83
CA ALA A 285 -0.38 13.78 -20.22
C ALA A 285 -0.12 12.32 -20.60
N GLY A 286 -0.72 11.38 -19.86
CA GLY A 286 -0.60 9.94 -20.13
C GLY A 286 -1.21 9.56 -21.47
N THR A 287 -2.45 9.99 -21.75
CA THR A 287 -3.11 9.75 -23.05
C THR A 287 -2.32 10.37 -24.21
N TYR A 288 -1.81 11.60 -24.03
CA TYR A 288 -1.01 12.26 -25.06
C TYR A 288 0.25 11.46 -25.41
N LEU A 289 0.99 11.00 -24.39
CA LEU A 289 2.14 10.13 -24.57
C LEU A 289 1.76 8.80 -25.25
N LEU A 290 0.69 8.15 -24.77
CA LEU A 290 0.21 6.87 -25.31
C LEU A 290 -0.09 6.95 -26.81
N GLU A 291 -0.87 7.94 -27.25
CA GLU A 291 -1.25 8.11 -28.66
C GLU A 291 -0.02 8.33 -29.56
N LYS A 292 0.96 9.08 -29.06
CA LYS A 292 2.21 9.33 -29.79
C LYS A 292 3.09 8.09 -29.86
N LEU A 293 3.21 7.31 -28.78
CA LEU A 293 3.97 6.05 -28.77
C LEU A 293 3.35 5.00 -29.69
N ILE A 294 2.01 4.88 -29.72
CA ILE A 294 1.32 3.99 -30.66
C ILE A 294 1.61 4.40 -32.11
N THR A 295 1.54 5.70 -32.40
CA THR A 295 1.88 6.22 -33.74
C THR A 295 3.33 5.92 -34.11
N LEU A 296 4.25 6.08 -33.15
CA LEU A 296 5.67 5.77 -33.34
C LEU A 296 5.87 4.27 -33.64
N GLN A 297 5.27 3.36 -32.89
CA GLN A 297 5.40 1.91 -33.11
C GLN A 297 4.85 1.43 -34.46
N GLN A 298 3.87 2.15 -35.03
CA GLN A 298 3.36 1.85 -36.37
C GLN A 298 4.34 2.24 -37.49
N GLN A 299 5.25 3.19 -37.22
CA GLN A 299 6.18 3.76 -38.20
C GLN A 299 7.62 3.28 -38.02
N HIS A 300 7.99 2.94 -36.78
CA HIS A 300 9.32 2.57 -36.36
C HIS A 300 9.26 1.39 -35.41
N HIS A 301 10.11 0.40 -35.60
CA HIS A 301 10.11 -0.80 -34.77
C HIS A 301 10.85 -0.54 -33.44
N ILE A 302 10.19 0.17 -32.53
CA ILE A 302 10.68 0.42 -31.17
C ILE A 302 10.13 -0.62 -30.18
N LYS A 303 11.02 -1.25 -29.41
CA LYS A 303 10.65 -2.14 -28.31
C LYS A 303 10.36 -1.30 -27.07
N ILE A 304 9.24 -1.56 -26.40
CA ILE A 304 8.82 -0.80 -25.21
C ILE A 304 8.73 -1.73 -24.01
N ASP A 305 9.48 -1.42 -22.96
CA ASP A 305 9.37 -2.07 -21.65
C ASP A 305 8.73 -1.10 -20.65
N ILE A 306 7.88 -1.61 -19.77
CA ILE A 306 7.20 -0.82 -18.74
C ILE A 306 7.55 -1.38 -17.37
N VAL A 307 7.99 -0.48 -16.48
CA VAL A 307 8.26 -0.76 -15.07
C VAL A 307 7.27 0.04 -14.22
N GLY A 308 6.64 -0.58 -13.22
CA GLY A 308 5.77 0.09 -12.27
C GLY A 308 6.16 -0.21 -10.84
N HIS A 309 6.62 0.80 -10.10
CA HIS A 309 6.92 0.68 -8.67
C HIS A 309 5.79 1.17 -7.79
N SER A 310 5.37 0.38 -6.81
CA SER A 310 4.32 0.74 -5.86
C SER A 310 3.03 1.21 -6.57
N ALA A 311 2.60 2.46 -6.38
CA ALA A 311 1.44 3.03 -7.08
C ALA A 311 1.64 3.15 -8.61
N GLY A 312 2.88 3.01 -9.09
CA GLY A 312 3.27 2.61 -10.44
C GLY A 312 2.30 1.67 -11.13
N ALA A 313 2.01 0.57 -10.44
CA ALA A 313 1.15 -0.48 -10.95
C ALA A 313 -0.32 -0.03 -11.11
N ILE A 314 -0.79 0.93 -10.31
CA ILE A 314 -2.15 1.48 -10.41
C ILE A 314 -2.29 2.26 -11.72
N ALA A 315 -1.35 3.17 -12.00
CA ALA A 315 -1.34 3.92 -13.25
C ALA A 315 -1.26 2.99 -14.46
N ILE A 316 -0.45 1.93 -14.39
CA ILE A 316 -0.36 0.94 -15.49
C ILE A 316 -1.66 0.15 -15.66
N CYS A 317 -2.35 -0.23 -14.58
CA CYS A 317 -3.67 -0.86 -14.72
C CYS A 317 -4.67 0.07 -15.41
N HIS A 318 -4.61 1.38 -15.14
CA HIS A 318 -5.45 2.37 -15.82
C HIS A 318 -5.02 2.63 -17.27
N LEU A 319 -3.72 2.54 -17.60
CA LEU A 319 -3.24 2.52 -18.98
C LEU A 319 -3.86 1.35 -19.76
N PHE A 320 -3.85 0.15 -19.18
CA PHE A 320 -4.44 -1.04 -19.82
C PHE A 320 -5.95 -0.92 -20.01
N LYS A 321 -6.65 -0.35 -19.01
CA LYS A 321 -8.06 0.01 -19.13
C LYS A 321 -8.28 0.98 -20.30
N ALA A 322 -7.45 2.02 -20.41
CA ALA A 322 -7.53 3.04 -21.43
C ALA A 322 -7.30 2.50 -22.84
N MET A 323 -6.28 1.65 -23.03
CA MET A 323 -5.99 0.95 -24.29
C MET A 323 -7.18 0.09 -24.74
N LYS A 324 -7.72 -0.73 -23.83
CA LYS A 324 -8.88 -1.58 -24.10
C LYS A 324 -10.12 -0.78 -24.48
N GLN A 325 -10.44 0.27 -23.73
CA GLN A 325 -11.63 1.10 -23.99
C GLN A 325 -11.56 1.80 -25.35
N ARG A 326 -10.35 2.21 -25.78
CA ARG A 326 -10.12 2.89 -27.06
C ARG A 326 -9.86 1.95 -28.23
N GLN A 327 -9.80 0.64 -27.98
CA GLN A 327 -9.41 -0.36 -28.99
C GLN A 327 -8.04 -0.03 -29.62
N GLN A 328 -7.15 0.49 -28.79
CA GLN A 328 -5.79 0.85 -29.13
C GLN A 328 -4.85 -0.11 -28.41
N SER A 329 -3.73 -0.45 -29.04
CA SER A 329 -2.74 -1.35 -28.45
C SER A 329 -1.35 -0.74 -28.63
N LEU A 330 -0.66 -0.59 -27.51
CA LEU A 330 0.79 -0.41 -27.48
C LEU A 330 1.39 -1.82 -27.32
N ASP A 331 2.35 -2.20 -28.16
CA ASP A 331 3.02 -3.51 -28.03
C ASP A 331 4.10 -3.38 -26.96
N ILE A 332 3.86 -3.99 -25.80
CA ILE A 332 4.78 -3.98 -24.66
C ILE A 332 5.59 -5.28 -24.68
N ARG A 333 6.90 -5.19 -24.59
CA ARG A 333 7.76 -6.36 -24.51
C ARG A 333 7.76 -6.91 -23.08
N ASN A 334 8.31 -6.17 -22.13
CA ASN A 334 8.30 -6.54 -20.72
C ASN A 334 7.38 -5.63 -19.89
N LEU A 335 6.49 -6.23 -19.10
CA LEU A 335 5.75 -5.57 -18.02
C LEU A 335 6.32 -6.01 -16.68
N ILE A 336 6.96 -5.08 -15.96
CA ILE A 336 7.70 -5.36 -14.72
C ILE A 336 7.07 -4.57 -13.58
N PHE A 337 6.63 -5.24 -12.52
CA PHE A 337 6.16 -4.61 -11.30
C PHE A 337 7.16 -4.76 -10.17
N LEU A 338 7.34 -3.69 -9.40
CA LEU A 338 8.19 -3.63 -8.20
C LEU A 338 7.30 -3.26 -7.01
N ALA A 339 7.18 -4.14 -6.01
CA ALA A 339 6.33 -3.99 -4.83
C ALA A 339 4.95 -3.32 -5.15
N PRO A 340 4.15 -3.87 -6.09
CA PRO A 340 3.01 -3.15 -6.66
C PRO A 340 1.89 -2.93 -5.64
N ALA A 341 1.48 -1.67 -5.47
CA ALA A 341 0.42 -1.26 -4.54
C ALA A 341 -1.00 -1.32 -5.15
N ALA A 342 -1.15 -1.97 -6.31
CA ALA A 342 -2.44 -2.12 -6.97
C ALA A 342 -3.29 -3.21 -6.32
N ARG A 343 -4.59 -2.93 -6.17
CA ARG A 343 -5.56 -3.93 -5.69
C ARG A 343 -5.73 -5.09 -6.67
N TYR A 344 -6.10 -6.25 -6.13
CA TYR A 344 -6.40 -7.45 -6.92
C TYR A 344 -7.51 -7.23 -7.95
N ASP A 345 -8.59 -6.53 -7.60
CA ASP A 345 -9.72 -6.29 -8.51
C ASP A 345 -9.27 -5.54 -9.77
N LEU A 346 -8.49 -4.48 -9.59
CA LEU A 346 -7.95 -3.66 -10.66
C LEU A 346 -7.02 -4.46 -11.58
N PHE A 347 -6.13 -5.27 -11.00
CA PHE A 347 -5.22 -6.12 -11.76
C PHE A 347 -5.94 -7.23 -12.53
N ILE A 348 -6.87 -7.95 -11.89
CA ILE A 348 -7.67 -9.00 -12.51
C ILE A 348 -8.55 -8.44 -13.64
N GLN A 349 -9.05 -7.22 -13.49
CA GLN A 349 -9.93 -6.62 -14.48
C GLN A 349 -9.17 -6.10 -15.71
N HIS A 350 -7.94 -5.61 -15.54
CA HIS A 350 -7.25 -4.84 -16.58
C HIS A 350 -5.96 -5.46 -17.10
N ILE A 351 -5.19 -6.19 -16.28
CA ILE A 351 -3.95 -6.84 -16.73
C ILE A 351 -4.23 -8.26 -17.21
N LEU A 352 -4.78 -9.12 -16.34
CA LEU A 352 -5.00 -10.55 -16.65
C LEU A 352 -5.74 -10.83 -17.96
N PRO A 353 -6.80 -10.10 -18.35
CA PRO A 353 -7.57 -10.42 -19.55
C PRO A 353 -6.90 -9.94 -20.83
N GLN A 354 -5.73 -9.31 -20.77
CA GLN A 354 -5.06 -8.66 -21.90
C GLN A 354 -3.61 -9.16 -22.11
N PRO A 355 -3.35 -10.48 -22.14
CA PRO A 355 -1.99 -10.99 -22.34
C PRO A 355 -1.41 -10.62 -23.70
N ASN A 356 -2.23 -10.22 -24.67
CA ASN A 356 -1.76 -9.80 -25.99
C ASN A 356 -1.14 -8.38 -26.00
N PHE A 357 -1.26 -7.62 -24.90
CA PHE A 357 -0.66 -6.30 -24.79
C PHE A 357 0.78 -6.34 -24.28
N TYR A 358 1.23 -7.48 -23.73
CA TYR A 358 2.61 -7.65 -23.27
C TYR A 358 3.16 -9.05 -23.53
N GLN A 359 4.44 -9.16 -23.86
CA GLN A 359 5.06 -10.45 -24.17
C GLN A 359 5.54 -11.20 -22.92
N SER A 360 6.00 -10.46 -21.90
CA SER A 360 6.53 -11.00 -20.65
C SER A 360 6.05 -10.19 -19.45
N PHE A 361 5.78 -10.89 -18.34
CA PHE A 361 5.45 -10.29 -17.05
C PHE A 361 6.46 -10.72 -15.98
N LYS A 362 6.85 -9.78 -15.12
CA LYS A 362 7.69 -9.99 -13.94
C LYS A 362 7.18 -9.15 -12.77
N MET A 363 7.20 -9.71 -11.57
CA MET A 363 6.90 -9.01 -10.33
C MET A 363 7.98 -9.30 -9.30
N TYR A 364 8.65 -8.25 -8.85
CA TYR A 364 9.60 -8.27 -7.75
C TYR A 364 8.88 -7.76 -6.51
N THR A 365 8.86 -8.54 -5.43
CA THR A 365 8.22 -8.13 -4.18
C THR A 365 8.80 -8.86 -2.98
N MET A 366 8.39 -8.47 -1.78
CA MET A 366 8.80 -9.14 -0.54
C MET A 366 8.00 -10.41 -0.28
N SER A 367 8.62 -11.38 0.38
CA SER A 367 7.85 -12.46 1.00
C SER A 367 7.02 -11.91 2.17
N ASP A 368 6.00 -12.63 2.58
CA ASP A 368 5.18 -12.25 3.74
C ASP A 368 6.01 -12.01 5.01
N GLN A 369 7.09 -12.78 5.18
CA GLN A 369 8.00 -12.62 6.31
C GLN A 369 8.74 -11.27 6.26
N TYR A 370 9.22 -10.85 5.09
CA TYR A 370 9.88 -9.55 4.95
C TYR A 370 8.89 -8.39 5.07
N GLU A 371 7.70 -8.50 4.47
CA GLU A 371 6.61 -7.51 4.65
C GLU A 371 6.20 -7.37 6.13
N CYS A 372 6.16 -8.48 6.86
CA CYS A 372 5.89 -8.48 8.30
C CYS A 372 7.06 -7.95 9.13
N ASN A 373 8.30 -8.02 8.63
CA ASN A 373 9.51 -7.54 9.31
C ASN A 373 9.84 -6.08 9.02
N ASP A 374 9.33 -5.56 7.91
CA ASP A 374 9.44 -4.15 7.56
C ASP A 374 8.72 -3.25 8.60
N ILE A 375 9.17 -2.01 8.71
CA ILE A 375 8.69 -1.04 9.68
C ILE A 375 8.39 0.27 8.97
N LEU A 376 7.10 0.53 8.71
CA LEU A 376 6.67 1.80 8.13
C LEU A 376 6.96 2.97 9.09
N VAL A 377 6.58 2.84 10.37
CA VAL A 377 6.85 3.84 11.42
C VAL A 377 7.25 3.12 12.71
N PRO A 378 8.52 3.24 13.14
CA PRO A 378 9.00 2.64 14.39
C PRO A 378 8.10 2.99 15.57
N TYR A 379 7.91 2.04 16.51
CA TYR A 379 7.06 2.16 17.69
C TYR A 379 5.54 2.28 17.43
N VAL A 380 5.09 2.50 16.19
CA VAL A 380 3.68 2.77 15.89
C VAL A 380 3.09 1.77 14.91
N TYR A 381 3.73 1.58 13.76
CA TYR A 381 3.23 0.68 12.73
C TYR A 381 4.38 -0.16 12.18
N THR A 382 4.45 -1.41 12.67
CA THR A 382 5.61 -2.30 12.58
C THR A 382 5.44 -3.37 11.50
N ARG A 383 4.77 -2.98 10.42
CA ARG A 383 4.58 -3.71 9.17
C ARG A 383 4.93 -2.78 8.00
N SER A 384 5.05 -3.35 6.81
CA SER A 384 5.34 -2.60 5.60
C SER A 384 4.27 -1.57 5.22
N LEU A 385 4.61 -0.72 4.23
CA LEU A 385 3.65 0.18 3.62
C LEU A 385 2.45 -0.56 2.98
N LEU A 386 2.66 -1.73 2.37
CA LEU A 386 1.57 -2.46 1.72
C LEU A 386 0.55 -3.00 2.73
N TYR A 387 1.02 -3.43 3.90
CA TYR A 387 0.14 -3.76 5.03
C TYR A 387 -0.70 -2.56 5.48
N PHE A 388 -0.09 -1.36 5.55
CA PHE A 388 -0.82 -0.13 5.90
C PHE A 388 -1.86 0.24 4.84
N ILE A 389 -1.51 0.12 3.56
CA ILE A 389 -2.45 0.36 2.46
C ILE A 389 -3.62 -0.63 2.53
N SER A 390 -3.31 -1.92 2.69
CA SER A 390 -4.28 -3.01 2.79
C SER A 390 -5.25 -2.83 3.97
N GLY A 391 -4.70 -2.54 5.16
CA GLY A 391 -5.45 -2.51 6.42
C GLY A 391 -5.98 -1.15 6.83
N VAL A 392 -5.61 -0.05 6.15
CA VAL A 392 -6.09 1.31 6.50
C VAL A 392 -6.59 2.07 5.29
N LEU A 393 -5.77 2.20 4.24
CA LEU A 393 -6.03 3.19 3.16
C LEU A 393 -7.01 2.72 2.08
N GLU A 394 -7.24 1.42 1.91
CA GLU A 394 -8.24 0.88 0.97
C GLU A 394 -9.64 0.69 1.56
N GLY A 395 -9.84 0.99 2.85
CA GLY A 395 -11.18 1.05 3.48
C GLY A 395 -11.86 -0.30 3.68
N LYS A 396 -11.13 -1.41 3.66
CA LYS A 396 -11.59 -2.74 4.09
C LYS A 396 -10.55 -3.40 4.99
N ASP A 397 -11.01 -4.32 5.83
CA ASP A 397 -10.14 -5.16 6.65
C ASP A 397 -9.34 -6.11 5.74
N ASP A 398 -8.04 -5.87 5.58
CA ASP A 398 -7.13 -6.71 4.78
C ASP A 398 -7.44 -6.71 3.27
N MET A 399 -7.48 -5.53 2.64
CA MET A 399 -7.70 -5.41 1.20
C MET A 399 -6.58 -6.08 0.39
N PRO A 400 -6.90 -7.02 -0.52
CA PRO A 400 -5.89 -7.68 -1.33
C PRO A 400 -5.12 -6.75 -2.26
N ILE A 401 -3.81 -6.60 -2.01
CA ILE A 401 -2.83 -5.84 -2.81
C ILE A 401 -1.88 -6.81 -3.51
N ILE A 402 -1.68 -6.65 -4.82
CA ILE A 402 -0.91 -7.59 -5.67
C ILE A 402 0.53 -7.78 -5.21
N GLY A 403 1.16 -6.76 -4.64
CA GLY A 403 2.52 -6.85 -4.12
C GLY A 403 2.65 -7.72 -2.87
N MET A 404 1.57 -7.98 -2.12
CA MET A 404 1.65 -8.77 -0.90
C MET A 404 1.65 -10.27 -1.21
N ALA A 405 2.82 -10.91 -1.13
CA ALA A 405 2.99 -12.31 -1.48
C ALA A 405 2.11 -13.29 -0.68
N ARG A 406 1.63 -12.91 0.50
CA ARG A 406 0.76 -13.73 1.37
C ARG A 406 -0.50 -14.22 0.68
N TYR A 407 -1.11 -13.40 -0.18
CA TYR A 407 -2.31 -13.77 -0.93
C TYR A 407 -2.03 -14.81 -2.03
N ILE A 408 -0.76 -14.98 -2.40
CA ILE A 408 -0.28 -15.98 -3.35
C ILE A 408 0.15 -17.25 -2.61
N SER A 409 0.89 -17.12 -1.51
CA SER A 409 1.54 -18.24 -0.82
C SER A 409 0.67 -18.97 0.21
N GLN A 410 -0.51 -18.45 0.57
CA GLN A 410 -1.40 -19.02 1.59
C GLN A 410 -2.77 -19.45 1.00
N PRO A 411 -2.81 -20.48 0.12
CA PRO A 411 -4.05 -20.87 -0.58
C PRO A 411 -5.15 -21.41 0.35
N GLU A 412 -4.79 -21.91 1.54
CA GLU A 412 -5.76 -22.36 2.55
C GLU A 412 -6.47 -21.20 3.26
N GLN A 413 -5.90 -20.00 3.25
CA GLN A 413 -6.53 -18.81 3.81
C GLN A 413 -7.32 -18.07 2.74
N TYR A 414 -6.75 -17.94 1.54
CA TYR A 414 -7.32 -17.15 0.46
C TYR A 414 -7.94 -18.04 -0.63
N LYS A 415 -9.13 -18.59 -0.33
CA LYS A 415 -9.80 -19.62 -1.16
C LYS A 415 -10.63 -19.07 -2.32
N GLU A 416 -10.99 -17.78 -2.28
CA GLU A 416 -11.86 -17.19 -3.31
C GLU A 416 -11.25 -17.27 -4.72
N ASN A 417 -12.12 -17.34 -5.73
CA ASN A 417 -11.72 -17.50 -7.14
C ASN A 417 -10.77 -16.39 -7.62
N ALA A 418 -10.92 -15.16 -7.11
CA ALA A 418 -10.02 -14.06 -7.45
C ALA A 418 -8.55 -14.38 -7.11
N PHE A 419 -8.29 -14.93 -5.92
CA PHE A 419 -6.94 -15.33 -5.52
C PHE A 419 -6.42 -16.50 -6.33
N ALA A 420 -7.26 -17.50 -6.61
CA ALA A 420 -6.88 -18.65 -7.44
C ALA A 420 -6.43 -18.23 -8.84
N LYS A 421 -7.10 -17.24 -9.46
CA LYS A 421 -6.71 -16.69 -10.76
C LYS A 421 -5.33 -16.02 -10.72
N VAL A 422 -5.08 -15.18 -9.71
CA VAL A 422 -3.77 -14.52 -9.56
C VAL A 422 -2.68 -15.53 -9.25
N ARG A 423 -2.92 -16.53 -8.40
CA ARG A 423 -1.97 -17.62 -8.14
C ARG A 423 -1.60 -18.37 -9.40
N ALA A 424 -2.61 -18.78 -10.19
CA ALA A 424 -2.38 -19.47 -11.46
C ALA A 424 -1.52 -18.60 -12.39
N PHE A 425 -1.86 -17.31 -12.51
CA PHE A 425 -1.07 -16.37 -13.31
C PHE A 425 0.36 -16.23 -12.80
N MET A 426 0.59 -16.09 -11.49
CA MET A 426 1.93 -15.90 -10.92
C MET A 426 2.78 -17.17 -10.92
N SER A 427 2.16 -18.34 -11.00
CA SER A 427 2.85 -19.64 -11.05
C SER A 427 3.48 -19.98 -12.40
N GLU A 428 3.12 -19.25 -13.47
CA GLU A 428 3.78 -19.42 -14.77
C GLU A 428 5.24 -18.93 -14.71
N ASP A 429 6.10 -19.57 -15.51
CA ASP A 429 7.55 -19.52 -15.36
C ASP A 429 8.12 -18.11 -15.14
N ASN A 430 8.80 -17.95 -14.01
CA ASN A 430 9.55 -16.76 -13.60
C ASN A 430 8.71 -15.49 -13.45
N ARG A 431 7.40 -15.52 -13.18
CA ARG A 431 6.63 -14.28 -13.00
C ARG A 431 6.82 -13.63 -11.65
N LEU A 432 7.04 -14.39 -10.58
CA LEU A 432 7.24 -13.89 -9.22
C LEU A 432 8.69 -14.03 -8.77
N ILE A 433 9.29 -12.95 -8.30
CA ILE A 433 10.64 -12.91 -7.73
C ILE A 433 10.51 -12.33 -6.32
N LEU A 434 10.88 -13.12 -5.31
CA LEU A 434 10.80 -12.72 -3.91
C LEU A 434 12.16 -12.26 -3.37
N SER A 435 12.14 -11.30 -2.45
CA SER A 435 13.32 -10.82 -1.73
C SER A 435 14.12 -11.95 -1.11
N ASN A 436 15.42 -11.99 -1.43
CA ASN A 436 16.37 -13.00 -0.96
C ASN A 436 15.95 -14.46 -1.22
N SER A 437 14.99 -14.73 -2.11
CA SER A 437 14.67 -16.09 -2.48
C SER A 437 15.73 -16.62 -3.44
N SER A 438 16.53 -17.58 -2.97
CA SER A 438 17.46 -18.33 -3.81
C SER A 438 16.76 -19.44 -4.59
N GLU A 439 15.43 -19.41 -4.75
CA GLU A 439 14.68 -20.34 -5.60
C GLU A 439 15.01 -20.06 -7.06
N LEU A 440 16.20 -20.52 -7.39
CA LEU A 440 16.86 -20.61 -8.65
C LEU A 440 16.00 -21.50 -9.54
N ASN A 441 15.53 -20.93 -10.64
CA ASN A 441 14.99 -21.72 -11.72
C ASN A 441 16.14 -22.59 -12.29
N PRO A 442 16.09 -23.93 -12.19
CA PRO A 442 17.14 -24.80 -12.72
C PRO A 442 17.07 -24.80 -14.25
N GLY A 443 17.63 -23.77 -14.87
CA GLY A 443 17.62 -23.56 -16.33
C GLY A 443 17.84 -22.12 -16.79
N ALA A 444 17.72 -21.12 -15.92
CA ALA A 444 18.02 -19.73 -16.27
C ALA A 444 19.54 -19.51 -16.34
N VAL A 445 20.03 -18.92 -17.44
CA VAL A 445 21.47 -18.66 -17.70
C VAL A 445 22.07 -17.67 -16.67
N ALA A 446 21.22 -16.93 -15.95
CA ALA A 446 21.47 -16.40 -14.61
C ALA A 446 20.11 -16.10 -13.96
N PRO A 447 19.87 -16.42 -12.68
CA PRO A 447 18.58 -16.13 -12.03
C PRO A 447 18.30 -14.62 -11.98
N LEU A 448 17.03 -14.26 -12.15
CA LEU A 448 16.50 -12.96 -11.74
C LEU A 448 16.38 -12.96 -10.22
N ILE A 449 16.91 -11.93 -9.56
CA ILE A 449 16.99 -11.83 -8.11
C ILE A 449 16.70 -10.41 -7.64
N THR A 450 16.28 -10.29 -6.37
CA THR A 450 16.17 -9.04 -5.62
C THR A 450 16.67 -9.26 -4.21
N THR A 451 17.39 -8.28 -3.67
CA THR A 451 17.85 -8.26 -2.27
C THR A 451 17.13 -7.17 -1.45
N SER A 452 16.09 -6.55 -2.02
CA SER A 452 15.31 -5.49 -1.36
C SER A 452 14.50 -6.06 -0.20
N GLU A 453 14.80 -5.66 1.03
CA GLU A 453 14.08 -6.10 2.24
C GLU A 453 13.05 -5.08 2.74
N THR A 454 12.91 -3.95 2.06
CA THR A 454 11.91 -2.93 2.36
C THR A 454 11.11 -2.57 1.11
N HIS A 455 9.92 -2.02 1.29
CA HIS A 455 9.04 -1.61 0.19
C HIS A 455 9.65 -0.54 -0.72
N GLY A 456 10.40 0.41 -0.12
CA GLY A 456 10.95 1.56 -0.81
C GLY A 456 12.17 1.25 -1.68
N ASP A 457 12.93 0.20 -1.36
CA ASP A 457 14.29 0.03 -1.90
C ASP A 457 14.36 -0.69 -3.25
N PHE A 458 13.24 -1.17 -3.82
CA PHE A 458 13.27 -1.99 -5.03
C PHE A 458 13.85 -1.27 -6.27
N ASP A 459 13.71 0.04 -6.37
CA ASP A 459 14.27 0.85 -7.45
C ASP A 459 15.71 1.34 -7.16
N ASP A 460 16.21 1.06 -5.96
CA ASP A 460 17.56 1.36 -5.48
C ASP A 460 18.44 0.11 -5.30
N ASP A 461 17.83 -1.07 -5.16
CA ASP A 461 18.45 -2.37 -4.96
C ASP A 461 19.26 -2.81 -6.18
N GLU A 462 20.57 -2.95 -6.03
CA GLU A 462 21.48 -3.28 -7.13
C GLU A 462 21.14 -4.61 -7.80
N ALA A 463 20.70 -5.62 -7.03
CA ALA A 463 20.32 -6.92 -7.55
C ALA A 463 19.06 -6.83 -8.41
N THR A 464 18.06 -6.07 -7.97
CA THR A 464 16.82 -5.80 -8.72
C THR A 464 17.13 -5.06 -10.02
N ILE A 465 17.89 -3.96 -9.95
CA ILE A 465 18.28 -3.17 -11.12
C ILE A 465 19.13 -4.00 -12.10
N SER A 466 20.03 -4.85 -11.61
CA SER A 466 20.79 -5.76 -12.46
C SER A 466 19.88 -6.78 -13.15
N SER A 467 18.85 -7.30 -12.47
CA SER A 467 17.90 -8.25 -13.04
C SER A 467 17.01 -7.60 -14.10
N ILE A 468 16.54 -6.37 -13.86
CA ILE A 468 15.81 -5.59 -14.86
C ILE A 468 16.69 -5.33 -16.08
N ASN A 469 17.95 -4.90 -15.90
CA ASN A 469 18.85 -4.64 -17.01
C ASN A 469 19.13 -5.87 -17.89
N LYS A 470 19.13 -7.07 -17.33
CA LYS A 470 19.22 -8.31 -18.13
C LYS A 470 18.00 -8.43 -19.07
N LEU A 471 16.79 -8.25 -18.53
CA LEU A 471 15.55 -8.29 -19.31
C LEU A 471 15.48 -7.21 -20.39
N LEU A 472 15.99 -6.01 -20.10
CA LEU A 472 16.03 -4.91 -21.09
C LEU A 472 16.99 -5.19 -22.25
N GLN A 473 18.09 -5.90 -21.97
CA GLN A 473 19.14 -6.20 -22.95
C GLN A 473 18.85 -7.43 -23.80
N GLU A 474 18.06 -8.37 -23.29
CA GLU A 474 17.47 -9.45 -24.10
C GLU A 474 16.74 -8.86 -25.32
N ASP A 475 16.58 -9.64 -26.39
CA ASP A 475 15.95 -9.18 -27.62
C ASP A 475 14.46 -9.49 -27.68
#